data_AF-A0A2K9Z2I6-F1
#
_entry.id   AF-A0A2K9Z2I6-F1
#
_cell.length_a   1.000
_cell.length_b   1.000
_cell.length_c   1.000
_cell.angle_alpha   90.00
_cell.angle_beta   90.00
_cell.angle_gamma   90.00
#
_symmetry.space_group_name_H-M   'P 1'
#
loop_
_entity.id
_entity.type
_entity.pdbx_description
1 polymer ?
#
loop_
_entity_poly.entity_id
_entity_poly.type
_entity_poly.pdbx_seq_one_letter_code
_entity_poly.pdbx_strand_id
1 'polypeptide(L)'
;MSENHFDPMLEDLKKRSVDRRLEADIFDASAFEALKDHLWRKAKGLKRKSSISKQVLFILRSAAATIRSRAGYLPNVHEQLHWASHFELILDRLIAGERLDERQPGVPRIV
;
A
#
# COMPACT_ATOMS: atom_id res chain seq x y z
N MET A 1 17.71 -11.69 2.03
CA MET A 1 16.77 -12.18 1.00
C MET A 1 16.45 -11.00 0.07
N SER A 2 16.00 -11.22 -1.16
CA SER A 2 15.69 -10.12 -2.09
C SER A 2 14.31 -9.55 -1.81
N GLU A 3 14.11 -8.23 -1.88
CA GLU A 3 12.81 -7.62 -1.58
C GLU A 3 11.74 -7.94 -2.63
N ASN A 4 12.18 -8.51 -3.76
CA ASN A 4 11.31 -9.07 -4.79
C ASN A 4 10.82 -10.48 -4.50
N HIS A 5 11.39 -11.19 -3.52
CA HIS A 5 10.89 -12.50 -3.15
C HIS A 5 9.52 -12.40 -2.52
N PHE A 6 8.77 -13.50 -2.65
CA PHE A 6 7.51 -13.68 -1.95
C PHE A 6 7.74 -13.50 -0.46
N ASP A 7 6.89 -12.68 0.15
CA ASP A 7 6.99 -12.32 1.55
C ASP A 7 5.74 -12.83 2.28
N PRO A 8 5.89 -13.88 3.11
CA PRO A 8 4.77 -14.45 3.86
C PRO A 8 4.26 -13.50 4.94
N MET A 9 5.10 -12.61 5.49
CA MET A 9 4.67 -11.60 6.44
C MET A 9 3.78 -10.56 5.74
N LEU A 10 4.15 -10.14 4.53
CA LEU A 10 3.35 -9.24 3.73
C LEU A 10 1.97 -9.86 3.37
N GLU A 11 1.95 -11.17 3.08
CA GLU A 11 0.71 -11.91 2.84
C GLU A 11 -0.20 -11.95 4.07
N ASP A 12 0.36 -12.21 5.25
CA ASP A 12 -0.39 -12.21 6.51
C ASP A 12 -0.93 -10.80 6.85
N LEU A 13 -0.14 -9.75 6.63
CA LEU A 13 -0.58 -8.37 6.81
C LEU A 13 -1.74 -8.00 5.89
N LYS A 14 -1.69 -8.42 4.62
CA LYS A 14 -2.80 -8.25 3.66
C LYS A 14 -4.05 -8.98 4.17
N LYS A 15 -3.93 -10.22 4.62
CA LYS A 15 -5.07 -11.00 5.14
C LYS A 15 -5.71 -10.35 6.36
N ARG A 16 -4.92 -9.77 7.26
CA ARG A 16 -5.43 -9.14 8.49
C ARG A 16 -6.07 -7.79 8.27
N SER A 17 -5.61 -7.02 7.29
CA SER A 17 -6.13 -5.68 6.99
C SER A 17 -7.22 -5.69 5.92
N VAL A 18 -6.93 -6.27 4.76
CA VAL A 18 -7.79 -6.21 3.56
C VAL A 18 -8.79 -7.35 3.53
N ASP A 19 -8.33 -8.60 3.62
CA ASP A 19 -9.20 -9.75 3.31
C ASP A 19 -10.15 -10.08 4.48
N ARG A 20 -9.67 -10.31 5.71
CA ARG A 20 -10.58 -10.75 6.80
C ARG A 20 -11.44 -9.64 7.40
N ARG A 21 -10.87 -8.45 7.58
CA ARG A 21 -11.50 -7.42 8.44
C ARG A 21 -12.37 -6.47 7.64
N LEU A 22 -11.87 -6.03 6.49
CA LEU A 22 -12.65 -5.15 5.64
C LEU A 22 -13.78 -5.89 4.91
N GLU A 23 -13.64 -7.19 4.63
CA GLU A 23 -14.78 -8.02 4.17
C GLU A 23 -15.83 -8.24 5.26
N ALA A 24 -15.43 -8.16 6.55
CA ALA A 24 -16.33 -8.16 7.69
C ALA A 24 -16.81 -6.75 8.08
N ASP A 25 -16.65 -5.77 7.19
CA ASP A 25 -17.05 -4.36 7.36
C ASP A 25 -16.41 -3.64 8.57
N ILE A 26 -15.28 -4.18 9.08
CA ILE A 26 -14.52 -3.62 10.19
C ILE A 26 -13.22 -3.01 9.67
N PHE A 27 -13.04 -1.70 9.91
CA PHE A 27 -11.78 -1.03 9.65
C PHE A 27 -10.82 -1.14 10.85
N ASP A 28 -9.66 -1.75 10.64
CA ASP A 28 -8.57 -1.77 11.63
C ASP A 28 -7.40 -0.90 11.17
N ALA A 29 -7.36 0.34 11.66
CA ALA A 29 -6.30 1.29 11.35
C ALA A 29 -4.91 0.73 11.68
N SER A 30 -4.76 -0.03 12.77
CA SER A 30 -3.46 -0.56 13.18
C SER A 30 -2.94 -1.63 12.21
N ALA A 31 -3.84 -2.45 11.65
CA ALA A 31 -3.49 -3.43 10.63
C ALA A 31 -3.09 -2.76 9.30
N PHE A 32 -3.79 -1.69 8.92
CA PHE A 32 -3.44 -0.90 7.73
C PHE A 32 -2.14 -0.12 7.89
N GLU A 33 -1.86 0.42 9.08
CA GLU A 33 -0.59 1.05 9.44
C GLU A 33 0.58 0.06 9.31
N ALA A 34 0.44 -1.13 9.91
CA ALA A 34 1.45 -2.18 9.82
C ALA A 34 1.71 -2.63 8.37
N LEU A 35 0.65 -2.75 7.57
CA LEU A 35 0.76 -3.05 6.14
C LEU A 35 1.51 -1.93 5.39
N LYS A 36 1.13 -0.67 5.58
CA LYS A 36 1.78 0.50 4.98
C LYS A 36 3.27 0.55 5.30
N ASP A 37 3.61 0.40 6.57
CA ASP A 37 5.00 0.51 7.03
C ASP A 37 5.86 -0.63 6.47
N HIS A 38 5.30 -1.84 6.37
CA HIS A 38 5.97 -2.96 5.73
C HIS A 38 6.20 -2.71 4.22
N LEU A 39 5.18 -2.20 3.51
CA LEU A 39 5.29 -1.86 2.10
C LEU A 39 6.34 -0.78 1.83
N TRP A 40 6.42 0.25 2.69
CA TRP A 40 7.46 1.27 2.59
C TRP A 40 8.86 0.71 2.81
N ARG A 41 9.03 -0.21 3.77
CA ARG A 41 10.32 -0.89 3.98
C ARG A 41 10.73 -1.67 2.74
N LYS A 42 9.81 -2.41 2.13
CA LYS A 42 10.09 -3.09 0.85
C LYS A 42 10.41 -2.11 -0.27
N ALA A 43 9.62 -1.04 -0.43
CA ALA A 43 9.83 -0.04 -1.47
C ALA A 43 11.23 0.58 -1.44
N LYS A 44 11.77 0.86 -0.24
CA LYS A 44 13.14 1.36 -0.07
C LYS A 44 14.20 0.43 -0.68
N GLY A 45 14.01 -0.89 -0.58
CA GLY A 45 14.94 -1.88 -1.14
C GLY A 45 14.73 -2.17 -2.63
N LEU A 46 13.60 -1.74 -3.20
CA LEU A 46 13.24 -1.98 -4.60
C LEU A 46 13.80 -0.94 -5.58
N LYS A 47 14.18 0.26 -5.11
CA LYS A 47 14.70 1.35 -5.98
C LYS A 47 15.86 0.93 -6.89
N ARG A 48 16.74 0.05 -6.42
CA ARG A 48 17.93 -0.41 -7.17
C ARG A 48 17.66 -1.70 -7.96
N LYS A 49 16.41 -2.14 -8.06
CA LYS A 49 16.04 -3.37 -8.76
C LYS A 49 15.40 -3.03 -10.10
N SER A 50 15.70 -3.84 -11.12
CA SER A 50 15.11 -3.73 -12.46
C SER A 50 13.66 -4.24 -12.54
N SER A 51 13.14 -4.80 -11.45
CA SER A 51 11.81 -5.41 -11.38
C SER A 51 11.21 -5.23 -10.00
N ILE A 52 9.88 -5.26 -9.94
CA ILE A 52 9.09 -5.17 -8.71
C ILE A 52 8.27 -6.44 -8.57
N SER A 53 8.19 -6.97 -7.34
CA SER A 53 7.38 -8.14 -7.02
C SER A 53 5.90 -7.90 -7.36
N LYS A 54 5.32 -8.84 -8.11
CA LYS A 54 3.88 -8.85 -8.40
C LYS A 54 3.03 -8.88 -7.12
N GLN A 55 3.51 -9.53 -6.05
CA GLN A 55 2.83 -9.55 -4.76
C GLN A 55 2.67 -8.14 -4.20
N VAL A 56 3.72 -7.32 -4.24
CA VAL A 56 3.69 -5.93 -3.77
C VAL A 56 2.70 -5.10 -4.58
N LEU A 57 2.76 -5.18 -5.90
CA LEU A 57 1.85 -4.46 -6.79
C LEU A 57 0.39 -4.86 -6.56
N PHE A 58 0.14 -6.16 -6.44
CA PHE A 58 -1.20 -6.70 -6.19
C PHE A 58 -1.77 -6.22 -4.86
N ILE A 59 -0.97 -6.22 -3.79
CA ILE A 59 -1.42 -5.82 -2.45
C ILE A 59 -1.74 -4.32 -2.40
N LEU A 60 -0.90 -3.48 -3.01
CA LEU A 60 -1.16 -2.04 -3.11
C LEU A 60 -2.49 -1.74 -3.82
N ARG A 61 -2.70 -2.38 -4.97
CA ARG A 61 -3.94 -2.24 -5.75
C ARG A 61 -5.15 -2.78 -4.99
N SER A 62 -5.01 -3.95 -4.37
CA SER A 62 -6.10 -4.59 -3.61
C SER A 62 -6.51 -3.74 -2.40
N ALA A 63 -5.55 -3.26 -1.62
CA ALA A 63 -5.85 -2.43 -0.44
C ALA A 63 -6.61 -1.15 -0.82
N ALA A 64 -6.13 -0.42 -1.84
CA ALA A 64 -6.80 0.79 -2.32
C ALA A 64 -8.19 0.50 -2.89
N ALA A 65 -8.34 -0.56 -3.69
CA ALA A 65 -9.63 -0.94 -4.28
C ALA A 65 -10.66 -1.34 -3.23
N THR A 66 -10.27 -2.15 -2.24
CA THR A 66 -11.19 -2.61 -1.19
C THR A 66 -11.65 -1.46 -0.31
N ILE A 67 -10.75 -0.55 0.10
CA ILE A 67 -11.13 0.65 0.86
C ILE A 67 -12.15 1.48 0.08
N ARG A 68 -11.88 1.76 -1.20
CA ARG A 68 -12.80 2.57 -2.02
C ARG A 68 -14.15 1.91 -2.25
N SER A 69 -14.15 0.62 -2.53
CA SER A 69 -15.38 -0.14 -2.68
C SER A 69 -16.24 -0.01 -1.43
N ARG A 70 -15.64 -0.25 -0.26
CA ARG A 70 -16.32 -0.29 1.04
C ARG A 70 -16.74 1.09 1.55
N ALA A 71 -15.95 2.13 1.25
CA ALA A 71 -16.28 3.52 1.55
C ALA A 71 -17.58 4.02 0.89
N GLY A 72 -18.08 3.34 -0.15
CA GLY A 72 -19.35 3.67 -0.78
C GLY A 72 -20.59 3.32 0.05
N TYR A 73 -20.46 2.40 1.02
CA TYR A 73 -21.58 1.90 1.82
C TYR A 73 -21.30 1.83 3.32
N LEU A 74 -20.04 2.01 3.75
CA LEU A 74 -19.65 2.02 5.16
C LEU A 74 -19.08 3.39 5.57
N PRO A 75 -19.81 4.18 6.39
CA PRO A 75 -19.36 5.50 6.82
C PRO A 75 -18.00 5.50 7.56
N ASN A 76 -17.77 4.50 8.42
CA ASN A 76 -16.51 4.33 9.14
C ASN A 76 -15.31 4.07 8.21
N VAL A 77 -15.53 3.45 7.04
CA VAL A 77 -14.49 3.27 6.01
C VAL A 77 -14.38 4.51 5.11
N HIS A 78 -15.47 5.24 4.90
CA HIS A 78 -15.47 6.49 4.14
C HIS A 78 -14.51 7.53 4.72
N GLU A 79 -14.51 7.69 6.04
CA GLU A 79 -13.56 8.55 6.77
C GLU A 79 -12.08 8.15 6.54
N GLN A 80 -11.85 6.92 6.10
CA GLN A 80 -10.54 6.31 5.91
C GLN A 80 -10.10 6.30 4.44
N LEU A 81 -10.79 6.98 3.53
CA LEU A 81 -10.43 7.07 2.11
C LEU A 81 -8.99 7.56 1.88
N HIS A 82 -8.43 8.34 2.80
CA HIS A 82 -7.04 8.78 2.76
C HIS A 82 -6.03 7.60 2.74
N TRP A 83 -6.37 6.45 3.33
CA TRP A 83 -5.56 5.24 3.25
C TRP A 83 -5.46 4.67 1.83
N ALA A 84 -6.54 4.71 1.06
CA ALA A 84 -6.50 4.30 -0.35
C ALA A 84 -5.52 5.18 -1.14
N SER A 85 -5.58 6.50 -0.91
CA SER A 85 -4.64 7.46 -1.50
C SER A 85 -3.19 7.21 -1.07
N HIS A 86 -2.95 6.76 0.17
CA HIS A 86 -1.61 6.38 0.62
C HIS A 86 -1.05 5.16 -0.13
N PHE A 87 -1.85 4.11 -0.35
CA PHE A 87 -1.39 2.95 -1.10
C PHE A 87 -1.12 3.27 -2.57
N GLU A 88 -1.93 4.13 -3.19
CA GLU A 88 -1.65 4.63 -4.53
C GLU A 88 -0.39 5.48 -4.58
N LEU A 89 -0.18 6.36 -3.60
CA LEU A 89 1.05 7.13 -3.51
C LEU A 89 2.28 6.23 -3.44
N ILE A 90 2.24 5.12 -2.68
CA ILE A 90 3.35 4.15 -2.65
C ILE A 90 3.57 3.55 -4.04
N LEU A 91 2.49 3.16 -4.74
CA LEU A 91 2.58 2.61 -6.09
C LEU A 91 3.17 3.61 -7.08
N ASP A 92 2.72 4.85 -7.07
CA ASP A 92 3.24 5.91 -7.93
C ASP A 92 4.73 6.16 -7.69
N ARG A 93 5.15 6.09 -6.42
CA ARG A 93 6.57 6.24 -6.03
C ARG A 93 7.41 5.06 -6.51
N LEU A 94 6.88 3.85 -6.41
CA LEU A 94 7.52 2.65 -6.96
C LEU A 94 7.69 2.74 -8.49
N ILE A 95 6.66 3.20 -9.20
CA ILE A 95 6.71 3.41 -10.65
C ILE A 95 7.76 4.46 -11.01
N ALA A 96 7.83 5.56 -10.26
CA ALA A 96 8.80 6.62 -10.46
C ALA A 96 10.22 6.29 -9.97
N GLY A 97 10.43 5.17 -9.27
CA GLY A 97 11.73 4.83 -8.66
C GLY A 97 12.13 5.74 -7.49
N GLU A 98 11.16 6.36 -6.81
CA GLU A 98 11.35 7.34 -5.74
C GLU A 98 11.15 6.71 -4.35
N ARG A 99 11.88 7.23 -3.35
CA ARG A 99 11.66 6.90 -1.92
C ARG A 99 10.68 7.87 -1.27
N LEU A 100 10.19 7.51 -0.08
CA LEU A 100 9.31 8.35 0.74
C LEU A 100 9.92 9.73 1.03
N ASP A 101 11.23 9.76 1.30
CA ASP A 101 12.03 10.92 1.72
C ASP A 101 12.60 11.74 0.56
N GLU A 102 12.44 11.28 -0.68
CA GLU A 102 13.01 11.95 -1.86
C GLU A 102 12.09 13.04 -2.45
N ARG A 103 10.87 13.17 -1.94
CA ARG A 103 9.96 14.25 -2.37
C ARG A 103 10.35 15.57 -1.70
N GLN A 104 10.77 16.53 -2.51
CA GLN A 104 10.77 17.93 -2.09
C GLN A 104 9.37 18.54 -2.33
N PRO A 105 8.73 19.13 -1.30
CA PRO A 105 7.49 19.88 -1.48
C PRO A 105 7.66 21.00 -2.52
N GLY A 106 6.68 21.17 -3.41
CA GLY A 106 6.67 22.26 -4.39
C GLY A 106 7.45 22.00 -5.69
N VAL A 107 8.16 20.87 -5.81
CA VAL A 107 8.87 20.51 -7.05
C VAL A 107 7.94 19.67 -7.96
N PRO A 108 7.53 20.18 -9.13
CA PRO A 108 6.72 19.42 -10.08
C PRO A 108 7.53 18.27 -10.69
N ARG A 109 6.83 17.18 -11.02
CA ARG A 109 7.41 16.05 -11.74
C ARG A 109 7.43 16.34 -13.24
N ILE A 110 8.53 16.01 -13.91
CA ILE A 110 8.50 15.72 -15.35
C ILE A 110 8.25 14.20 -15.42
N VAL A 111 7.07 13.84 -15.92
CA VAL A 111 6.60 12.45 -16.08
C VAL A 111 6.67 12.05 -17.53
#